data_AF-A0A1I4E5D5-F1
#
_entry.id   AF-A0A1I4E5D5-F1
#
_cell.length_a   1.000
_cell.length_b   1.000
_cell.length_c   1.000
_cell.angle_alpha   90.00
_cell.angle_beta   90.00
_cell.angle_gamma   90.00
#
_symmetry.space_group_name_H-M   'P 1'
#
loop_
_entity.id
_entity.type
_entity.pdbx_description
1 polymer ?
#
loop_
_entity_poly.entity_id
_entity_poly.type
_entity_poly.pdbx_seq_one_letter_code
_entity_poly.pdbx_strand_id
1 'polypeptide(L)' 'MSDLIYIRVLQHDTEDNIRIGMTFPTVDIDATVDAVKANYEKEMGWCGGFEKACKEYWKRVALVNAETLEIVKVIYQR' A
#
# COMPACT_ATOMS: atom_id res chain seq x y z
N MET A 1 -22.07 -3.53 13.38
CA MET A 1 -21.07 -2.46 13.31
C MET A 1 -19.81 -3.10 12.82
N SER A 2 -19.32 -2.72 11.64
CA SER A 2 -18.01 -3.18 11.18
C SER A 2 -16.97 -2.49 12.05
N ASP A 3 -16.11 -3.26 12.72
CA ASP A 3 -15.04 -2.68 13.52
C ASP A 3 -14.10 -1.89 12.61
N LEU A 4 -13.89 -0.63 12.95
CA LEU A 4 -13.02 0.27 12.21
C LEU A 4 -11.57 -0.20 12.41
N ILE A 5 -10.90 -0.59 11.34
CA ILE A 5 -9.50 -1.00 11.34
C ILE A 5 -8.65 0.20 10.94
N TYR A 6 -7.65 0.55 11.74
CA TYR A 6 -6.69 1.59 11.38
C TYR A 6 -5.49 0.97 10.68
N ILE A 7 -5.19 1.44 9.47
CA ILE A 7 -4.10 0.92 8.65
C ILE A 7 -3.18 2.02 8.12
N ARG A 8 -2.02 1.60 7.62
CA ARG A 8 -1.05 2.42 6.89
C ARG A 8 -0.60 1.67 5.64
N VAL A 9 -0.17 2.40 4.61
CA VAL A 9 0.51 1.80 3.46
C VAL A 9 2.00 1.71 3.76
N LEU A 10 2.55 0.51 3.71
CA LEU A 10 3.97 0.23 3.75
C LEU A 10 4.50 0.10 2.32
N GLN A 11 5.57 0.81 2.01
CA GLN A 11 6.34 0.70 0.79
C GLN A 11 7.78 0.31 1.16
N HIS A 12 8.28 -0.74 0.53
CA HIS A 12 9.67 -1.16 0.59
C HIS A 12 10.24 -1.03 -0.81
N ASP A 13 11.19 -0.12 -0.99
CA ASP A 13 11.78 0.16 -2.30
C ASP A 13 12.95 -0.78 -2.64
N THR A 14 13.41 -0.74 -3.89
CA THR A 14 14.52 -1.56 -4.39
C THR A 14 15.85 -1.25 -3.72
N GLU A 15 16.00 -0.06 -3.12
CA GLU A 15 17.17 0.39 -2.35
C GLU A 15 17.11 -0.01 -0.87
N ASP A 16 16.13 -0.82 -0.47
CA ASP A 16 15.89 -1.26 0.91
C ASP A 16 15.43 -0.16 1.89
N ASN A 17 14.95 0.97 1.39
CA ASN A 17 14.27 1.93 2.26
C ASN A 17 12.82 1.50 2.49
N ILE A 18 12.39 1.64 3.74
CA ILE A 18 11.01 1.41 4.16
C ILE A 18 10.36 2.76 4.41
N ARG A 19 9.21 2.99 3.76
CA ARG A 19 8.35 4.15 3.98
C ARG A 19 6.99 3.66 4.48
N ILE A 20 6.50 4.28 5.54
CA ILE A 20 5.18 4.00 6.10
C ILE A 20 4.38 5.30 6.00
N GLY A 21 3.25 5.22 5.29
CA GLY A 21 2.35 6.35 5.09
C GLY A 21 1.57 6.74 6.34
N MET A 22 0.70 7.73 6.19
CA MET A 22 -0.19 8.18 7.25
C MET A 22 -1.21 7.10 7.64
N THR A 23 -1.67 7.13 8.89
CA THR A 23 -2.79 6.30 9.36
C THR A 23 -4.09 6.75 8.71
N PHE A 24 -4.90 5.79 8.28
CA PHE A 24 -6.29 6.04 7.91
C PHE A 24 -7.20 4.88 8.34
N PRO A 25 -8.46 5.16 8.69
CA PRO A 25 -9.43 4.14 9.06
C PRO A 25 -10.01 3.44 7.83
N THR A 26 -10.36 2.16 7.97
CA THR A 26 -11.10 1.40 6.98
C THR A 26 -12.05 0.39 7.64
N VAL A 27 -13.10 0.01 6.93
CA VAL A 27 -14.02 -1.06 7.29
C VAL A 27 -13.99 -2.22 6.29
N ASP A 28 -13.29 -2.05 5.16
CA ASP A 28 -13.19 -3.02 4.07
C ASP A 28 -11.77 -2.96 3.49
N ILE A 29 -10.99 -4.01 3.77
CA ILE A 29 -9.60 -4.12 3.34
C ILE A 29 -9.49 -4.25 1.82
N ASP A 30 -10.38 -4.99 1.16
CA ASP A 30 -10.26 -5.24 -0.28
C ASP A 30 -10.64 -3.98 -1.06
N ALA A 31 -11.71 -3.29 -0.69
CA ALA A 31 -12.04 -1.97 -1.26
C ALA A 31 -10.91 -0.94 -1.06
N THR A 32 -10.22 -1.03 0.09
CA THR A 32 -9.06 -0.18 0.38
C THR A 32 -7.86 -0.50 -0.51
N VAL A 33 -7.57 -1.78 -0.75
CA VAL A 33 -6.52 -2.19 -1.68
C VAL A 33 -6.78 -1.60 -3.06
N ASP A 34 -8.00 -1.69 -3.56
CA ASP A 34 -8.35 -1.16 -4.89
C ASP A 34 -8.21 0.37 -4.95
N ALA A 35 -8.61 1.08 -3.89
CA ALA A 35 -8.40 2.52 -3.79
C ALA A 35 -6.91 2.90 -3.77
N VAL A 36 -6.09 2.15 -3.03
CA VAL A 36 -4.62 2.38 -2.99
C VAL A 36 -3.99 2.12 -4.36
N LYS A 37 -4.37 1.03 -5.04
CA LYS A 37 -3.90 0.75 -6.41
C LYS A 37 -4.30 1.85 -7.37
N ALA A 38 -5.55 2.32 -7.33
CA ALA A 38 -6.03 3.39 -8.20
C ALA A 38 -5.30 4.73 -7.95
N ASN A 39 -5.01 5.05 -6.69
CA ASN A 39 -4.21 6.23 -6.35
C ASN A 39 -2.79 6.12 -6.91
N TYR A 40 -2.12 4.98 -6.71
CA TYR A 40 -0.80 4.79 -7.30
C TYR A 40 -0.82 4.78 -8.83
N GLU A 41 -1.84 4.20 -9.46
CA GLU A 41 -1.99 4.21 -10.92
C GLU A 41 -1.99 5.66 -11.44
N LYS A 42 -2.72 6.54 -10.76
CA LYS A 42 -2.78 7.97 -11.10
C LYS A 42 -1.47 8.70 -10.79
N GLU A 43 -0.90 8.51 -9.59
CA GLU A 43 0.34 9.19 -9.15
C GLU A 43 1.55 8.75 -9.99
N MET A 44 1.57 7.49 -10.43
CA MET A 44 2.62 6.89 -11.23
C MET A 44 2.31 6.91 -12.73
N GLY A 45 1.28 7.65 -13.15
CA GLY A 45 0.92 7.78 -14.56
C GLY A 45 2.07 8.29 -15.43
N TRP A 46 3.01 9.05 -14.85
CA TRP A 46 4.21 9.54 -15.55
C TRP A 46 5.25 8.44 -15.85
N CYS A 47 5.26 7.33 -15.10
CA CYS A 47 6.18 6.20 -15.35
C CYS A 47 5.48 4.96 -15.95
N GLY A 48 4.18 5.04 -16.23
CA GLY A 48 3.40 3.96 -16.85
C GLY A 48 2.51 3.18 -15.89
N GLY A 49 2.11 3.78 -14.78
CA GLY A 49 1.12 3.25 -13.86
C GLY A 49 1.70 2.42 -12.72
N PHE A 50 0.81 1.88 -11.88
CA PHE A 50 1.15 1.17 -10.66
C PHE A 50 1.95 -0.10 -10.92
N GLU A 51 1.57 -0.88 -11.93
CA GLU A 51 2.25 -2.16 -12.22
C GLU A 51 3.70 -1.94 -12.65
N LYS A 52 3.95 -0.94 -13.51
CA LYS A 52 5.31 -0.62 -13.95
C LYS A 52 6.14 -0.02 -12.81
N ALA A 53 5.55 0.87 -12.02
CA ALA A 53 6.21 1.41 -10.83
C ALA A 53 6.57 0.31 -9.81
N CYS A 54 5.70 -0.68 -9.61
CA CYS A 54 6.00 -1.85 -8.78
C CYS A 54 7.22 -2.63 -9.26
N LYS A 55 7.37 -2.84 -10.56
CA LYS A 55 8.51 -3.58 -11.11
C LYS A 55 9.83 -2.81 -11.02
N GLU A 56 9.77 -1.49 -11.15
CA GLU A 56 10.95 -0.63 -11.20
C GLU A 56 11.43 -0.18 -9.81
N TYR A 57 10.50 0.20 -8.92
CA TYR A 57 10.84 0.93 -7.69
C TYR A 57 10.57 0.17 -6.39
N TRP A 58 9.71 -0.85 -6.39
CA TRP A 58 9.29 -1.51 -5.14
C TRP A 58 9.64 -2.99 -5.06
N LYS A 59 10.07 -3.43 -3.87
CA LYS A 59 10.14 -4.85 -3.47
C LYS A 59 8.83 -5.31 -2.86
N ARG A 60 8.16 -4.43 -2.10
CA ARG A 60 6.87 -4.72 -1.46
C ARG A 60 6.02 -3.47 -1.31
N VAL A 61 4.72 -3.61 -1.55
CA VAL A 61 3.69 -2.66 -1.13
C VAL A 61 2.63 -3.45 -0.34
N ALA A 62 2.29 -2.99 0.85
CA ALA A 62 1.33 -3.68 1.73
C ALA A 62 0.51 -2.71 2.57
N LEU A 63 -0.66 -3.14 3.00
CA LEU A 63 -1.40 -2.55 4.09
C LEU A 63 -0.94 -3.19 5.39
N VAL A 64 -0.61 -2.35 6.36
CA VAL A 64 -0.19 -2.77 7.71
C VAL A 64 -1.11 -2.17 8.76
N ASN A 65 -1.25 -2.84 9.90
CA ASN A 65 -1.94 -2.30 11.06
C ASN A 65 -1.23 -1.02 11.54
N ALA A 66 -1.99 0.03 11.85
CA ALA A 66 -1.41 1.33 12.21
C ALA A 66 -0.67 1.35 13.56
N GLU A 67 -0.96 0.40 14.45
CA GLU A 67 -0.35 0.27 15.77
C GLU A 67 0.74 -0.80 15.79
N THR A 68 0.42 -2.01 15.31
CA THR A 68 1.34 -3.17 15.40
C THR A 68 2.31 -3.27 14.23
N LEU A 69 2.04 -2.56 13.11
CA LEU A 69 2.75 -2.69 11.84
C LEU A 69 2.72 -4.10 11.23
N GLU A 70 1.90 -4.99 11.76
CA GLU A 70 1.67 -6.31 11.18
C GLU A 70 1.03 -6.18 9.80
N ILE A 71 1.42 -7.06 8.88
CA ILE A 71 0.89 -7.08 7.53
C ILE A 71 -0.57 -7.52 7.58
N VAL A 72 -1.46 -6.62 7.19
CA VAL A 72 -2.89 -6.89 7.05
C VAL A 72 -3.17 -7.48 5.66
N LYS A 73 -2.57 -6.90 4.61
CA LYS A 73 -2.75 -7.35 3.24
C LYS A 73 -1.56 -6.96 2.36
N VAL A 74 -1.02 -7.90 1.61
CA VAL A 74 0.01 -7.62 0.60
C VAL A 74 -0.68 -7.14 -0.68
N ILE A 75 -0.26 -5.97 -1.19
CA ILE A 75 -0.75 -5.42 -2.46
C ILE A 75 0.17 -5.86 -3.60
N TYR A 76 1.48 -5.82 -3.37
CA TYR A 76 2.51 -6.26 -4.30
C TYR A 76 3.72 -6.79 -3.54
N GLN A 77 4.34 -7.84 -4.06
CA GLN A 77 5.62 -8.34 -3.60
C GLN A 77 6.35 -8.98 -4.77
N ARG A 78 7.65 -8.67 -4.88
CA ARG A 78 8.57 -9.29 -5.83
C ARG A 78 9.10 -10.63 -5.33
#